data_AF-A0A965ID71-F1
#
_entry.id   AF-A0A965ID71-F1
#
_cell.length_a   1.000
_cell.length_b   1.000
_cell.length_c   1.000
_cell.angle_alpha   90.00
_cell.angle_beta   90.00
_cell.angle_gamma   90.00
#
_symmetry.space_group_name_H-M   'P 1'
#
loop_
_entity.id
_entity.type
_entity.pdbx_description
1 polymer ?
#
loop_
_entity_poly.entity_id
_entity_poly.type
_entity_poly.pdbx_seq_one_letter_code
_entity_poly.pdbx_strand_id
1 'polypeptide(L)'
;MKNFDLFQASTEDVAFENKDQFSAEFLEWLPENHHIWMAFEAEALKVLRKGFKHYSARVIVEVLRHHSALAENPDTGWKINNNIIPYLGRLFALINPAHASFFEFRQAFKPARDKFLK
;
A
#
# COMPACT_ATOMS: atom_id res chain seq x y z
N MET A 1 -23.28 14.47 13.81
CA MET A 1 -23.59 13.02 13.92
C MET A 1 -23.05 12.35 12.68
N LYS A 2 -21.89 11.68 12.75
CA LYS A 2 -21.33 10.97 11.59
C LYS A 2 -21.93 9.56 11.62
N ASN A 3 -22.81 9.27 10.67
CA ASN A 3 -23.28 7.92 10.41
C ASN A 3 -22.05 7.12 9.94
N PHE A 4 -21.50 6.31 10.84
CA PHE A 4 -20.50 5.30 10.51
C PHE A 4 -21.27 4.14 9.88
N ASP A 5 -21.18 4.00 8.57
CA ASP A 5 -21.76 2.89 7.83
C ASP A 5 -21.27 1.56 8.40
N LEU A 6 -22.20 0.80 8.98
CA LEU A 6 -22.01 -0.52 9.58
C LEU A 6 -21.87 -1.65 8.54
N PHE A 7 -21.42 -1.36 7.31
CA PHE A 7 -21.35 -2.34 6.22
C PHE A 7 -20.13 -2.22 5.30
N GLN A 8 -19.13 -1.41 5.66
CA GLN A 8 -17.83 -1.43 4.98
C GLN A 8 -16.99 -2.53 5.66
N ALA A 9 -16.58 -3.55 4.91
CA ALA A 9 -15.55 -4.49 5.37
C ALA A 9 -14.32 -3.69 5.83
N SER A 10 -13.71 -4.08 6.95
CA SER A 10 -12.49 -3.39 7.38
C SER A 10 -11.41 -3.54 6.31
N THR A 11 -10.44 -2.64 6.28
CA THR A 11 -9.29 -2.74 5.35
C THR A 11 -8.60 -4.11 5.49
N GLU A 12 -8.50 -4.59 6.72
CA GLU A 12 -7.98 -5.91 7.06
C GLU A 12 -8.82 -7.02 6.44
N ASP A 13 -10.16 -6.95 6.56
CA ASP A 13 -11.05 -7.94 5.97
C ASP A 13 -10.86 -8.03 4.45
N VAL A 14 -10.79 -6.88 3.76
CA VAL A 14 -10.54 -6.83 2.31
C VAL A 14 -9.19 -7.48 1.97
N ALA A 15 -8.15 -7.22 2.77
CA ALA A 15 -6.84 -7.83 2.57
C ALA A 15 -6.86 -9.35 2.80
N PHE A 16 -7.57 -9.82 3.84
CA PHE A 16 -7.68 -11.24 4.16
C PHE A 16 -8.54 -12.02 3.17
N GLU A 17 -9.63 -11.43 2.66
CA GLU A 17 -10.47 -12.00 1.61
C GLU A 17 -9.69 -12.18 0.29
N ASN A 18 -8.75 -11.28 0.01
CA ASN A 18 -7.90 -11.27 -1.19
C ASN A 18 -6.46 -11.69 -0.89
N LYS A 19 -6.25 -12.54 0.12
CA LYS A 19 -4.92 -12.92 0.64
C LYS A 19 -3.96 -13.48 -0.40
N ASP A 20 -4.45 -14.04 -1.49
CA ASP A 20 -3.67 -14.56 -2.61
C ASP A 20 -2.91 -13.46 -3.38
N GLN A 21 -3.32 -12.19 -3.23
CA GLN A 21 -2.66 -11.03 -3.83
C GLN A 21 -1.56 -10.43 -2.93
N PHE A 22 -1.42 -10.92 -1.70
CA PHE A 22 -0.56 -10.36 -0.67
C PHE A 22 0.50 -11.38 -0.19
N SER A 23 1.63 -10.87 0.30
CA SER A 23 2.56 -11.72 1.05
C SER A 23 2.04 -11.96 2.47
N ALA A 24 2.46 -13.07 3.09
CA ALA A 24 2.22 -13.30 4.51
C ALA A 24 2.78 -12.15 5.38
N GLU A 25 3.99 -11.66 5.06
CA GLU A 25 4.60 -10.49 5.73
C GLU A 25 3.68 -9.27 5.70
N PHE A 26 3.01 -9.00 4.57
CA PHE A 26 2.10 -7.87 4.48
C PHE A 26 0.83 -8.06 5.32
N LEU A 27 0.24 -9.25 5.29
CA LEU A 27 -0.99 -9.55 6.06
C LEU A 27 -0.75 -9.51 7.57
N GLU A 28 0.44 -9.90 8.03
CA GLU A 28 0.85 -9.78 9.44
C GLU A 28 1.18 -8.32 9.81
N TRP A 29 1.80 -7.58 8.90
CA TRP A 29 2.21 -6.20 9.14
C TRP A 29 1.03 -5.22 9.19
N LEU A 30 0.00 -5.43 8.36
CA LEU A 30 -1.09 -4.47 8.15
C LEU A 30 -1.86 -4.11 9.43
N PRO A 31 -2.32 -5.06 10.28
CA PRO A 31 -3.08 -4.71 11.49
C PRO A 31 -2.30 -3.82 12.47
N GLU A 32 -1.01 -4.07 12.64
CA GLU A 32 -0.14 -3.29 13.53
C GLU A 32 0.19 -1.91 12.94
N ASN A 33 0.15 -1.79 11.61
CA ASN A 33 0.56 -0.61 10.86
C ASN A 33 -0.60 0.05 10.10
N HIS A 34 -1.85 -0.15 10.54
CA HIS A 34 -3.04 0.37 9.87
C HIS A 34 -3.00 1.90 9.68
N HIS A 35 -2.40 2.62 10.63
CA HIS A 35 -2.21 4.07 10.53
C HIS A 35 -1.39 4.50 9.30
N ILE A 36 -0.41 3.68 8.89
CA ILE A 36 0.39 3.91 7.67
C ILE A 36 -0.48 3.69 6.42
N TRP A 37 -1.34 2.67 6.44
CA TRP A 37 -2.31 2.46 5.37
C TRP A 37 -3.23 3.68 5.20
N MET A 38 -3.84 4.18 6.28
CA MET A 38 -4.72 5.36 6.21
C MET A 38 -3.99 6.58 5.64
N ALA A 39 -2.73 6.80 6.06
CA ALA A 39 -1.91 7.91 5.57
C ALA A 39 -1.55 7.74 4.08
N PHE A 40 -1.24 6.52 3.65
CA PHE A 40 -0.98 6.17 2.26
C PHE A 40 -2.20 6.44 1.39
N GLU A 41 -3.38 5.95 1.78
CA GLU A 41 -4.63 6.16 1.04
C GLU A 41 -4.97 7.65 0.96
N ALA A 42 -4.87 8.37 2.08
CA ALA A 42 -5.15 9.79 2.11
C ALA A 42 -4.25 10.58 1.14
N GLU A 43 -2.96 10.24 1.08
CA GLU A 43 -2.00 10.88 0.17
C GLU A 43 -2.24 10.48 -1.30
N ALA A 44 -2.56 9.21 -1.57
CA ALA A 44 -2.94 8.73 -2.90
C ALA A 44 -4.16 9.50 -3.44
N LEU A 45 -5.20 9.64 -2.62
CA LEU A 45 -6.41 10.38 -2.98
C LEU A 45 -6.13 11.87 -3.18
N LYS A 46 -5.18 12.48 -2.44
CA LYS A 46 -4.76 13.87 -2.70
C LYS A 46 -4.12 14.01 -4.08
N VAL A 47 -3.22 13.10 -4.44
CA VAL A 47 -2.57 13.09 -5.76
C VAL A 47 -3.62 12.89 -6.87
N LEU A 48 -4.57 11.97 -6.68
CA LEU A 48 -5.66 11.74 -7.62
C LEU A 48 -6.53 12.98 -7.82
N ARG A 49 -6.91 13.68 -6.74
CA ARG A 49 -7.68 14.94 -6.80
C ARG A 49 -6.95 16.06 -7.53
N LYS A 50 -5.61 16.02 -7.61
CA LYS A 50 -4.82 16.97 -8.42
C LYS A 50 -4.83 16.64 -9.92
N GLY A 51 -5.45 15.53 -10.33
CA GLY A 51 -5.65 15.17 -11.74
C GLY A 51 -4.65 14.17 -12.30
N PHE A 52 -3.72 13.65 -11.50
CA PHE A 52 -2.80 12.60 -11.93
C PHE A 52 -3.56 11.31 -12.26
N LYS A 53 -3.21 10.69 -13.38
CA LYS A 53 -3.87 9.46 -13.88
C LYS A 53 -3.11 8.18 -13.52
N HIS A 54 -1.79 8.28 -13.46
CA HIS A 54 -0.90 7.20 -13.04
C HIS A 54 0.13 7.75 -12.06
N TYR A 55 0.45 6.96 -11.04
CA TYR A 55 1.41 7.33 -10.01
C TYR A 55 2.15 6.11 -9.44
N SER A 56 3.25 6.37 -8.74
CA SER A 56 4.04 5.32 -8.10
C SER A 56 3.70 5.25 -6.62
N ALA A 57 3.30 4.05 -6.15
CA ALA A 57 3.12 3.78 -4.73
C ALA A 57 4.40 4.08 -3.93
N ARG A 58 5.58 3.86 -4.54
CA ARG A 58 6.86 4.20 -3.92
C ARG A 58 6.98 5.68 -3.64
N VAL A 59 6.60 6.55 -4.59
CA VAL A 59 6.70 8.01 -4.41
C VAL A 59 5.84 8.47 -3.23
N ILE A 60 4.64 7.91 -3.08
CA ILE A 60 3.79 8.20 -1.91
C ILE A 60 4.49 7.78 -0.61
N VAL A 61 5.06 6.58 -0.56
CA VAL A 61 5.79 6.09 0.62
C VAL A 61 7.00 6.96 0.95
N GLU A 62 7.75 7.46 -0.04
CA GLU A 62 8.85 8.40 0.21
C GLU A 62 8.35 9.72 0.83
N VAL A 63 7.19 10.22 0.42
CA VAL A 63 6.55 11.39 1.06
C VAL A 63 6.18 11.09 2.52
N LEU A 64 5.61 9.91 2.79
CA LEU A 64 5.27 9.50 4.17
C LEU A 64 6.51 9.36 5.05
N ARG A 65 7.59 8.76 4.51
CA ARG A 65 8.88 8.66 5.19
C ARG A 65 9.47 10.03 5.51
N HIS A 66 9.40 10.96 4.55
CA HIS A 66 9.86 12.33 4.78
C HIS A 66 9.06 13.04 5.87
N HIS A 67 7.73 12.97 5.82
CA HIS A 67 6.88 13.61 6.82
C HIS A 67 7.01 13.00 8.22
N SER A 68 7.07 11.66 8.32
CA SER A 68 7.29 11.00 9.62
C SER A 68 8.66 11.34 10.20
N ALA A 69 9.72 11.38 9.39
CA ALA A 69 11.05 11.80 9.86
C ALA A 69 11.13 13.28 10.32
N LEU A 70 10.23 14.14 9.84
CA LEU A 70 10.13 15.53 10.29
C LEU A 70 9.27 15.68 11.56
N ALA A 71 8.25 14.83 11.72
CA ALA A 71 7.30 14.89 12.82
C ALA A 71 7.75 14.10 14.06
N GLU A 72 8.55 13.07 13.85
CA GLU A 72 9.02 12.12 14.86
C GLU A 72 10.56 12.15 14.90
N ASN A 73 11.17 11.66 15.99
CA ASN A 73 12.63 11.51 16.02
C ASN A 73 13.10 10.58 14.88
N PRO A 74 14.29 10.78 14.30
CA PRO A 74 14.82 9.93 13.23
C PRO A 74 14.83 8.44 13.56
N ASP A 75 14.97 8.11 14.85
CA ASP A 75 14.97 6.74 15.38
C ASP A 75 13.57 6.13 15.54
N THR A 76 12.52 6.95 15.50
CA THR A 76 11.12 6.54 15.74
C THR A 76 10.22 6.64 14.51
N GLY A 77 10.71 7.22 13.40
CA GLY A 77 9.94 7.36 12.16
C GLY A 77 9.39 6.02 11.62
N TRP A 78 8.38 6.11 10.78
CA TRP A 78 7.62 4.95 10.32
C TRP A 78 8.50 3.94 9.53
N LYS A 79 8.58 2.69 10.04
CA LYS A 79 9.35 1.60 9.42
C LYS A 79 8.55 0.90 8.32
N ILE A 80 8.65 1.42 7.10
CA ILE A 80 7.96 0.86 5.92
C ILE A 80 8.95 0.07 5.05
N ASN A 81 9.02 -1.25 5.14
CA ASN A 81 9.93 -2.05 4.29
C ASN A 81 9.58 -1.88 2.79
N ASN A 82 10.60 -1.89 1.91
CA ASN A 82 10.42 -1.81 0.46
C ASN A 82 9.49 -2.92 -0.08
N ASN A 83 9.48 -4.09 0.58
CA ASN A 83 8.62 -5.22 0.21
C ASN A 83 7.13 -4.97 0.49
N ILE A 84 6.79 -4.02 1.37
CA ILE A 84 5.41 -3.64 1.72
C ILE A 84 4.78 -2.74 0.65
N ILE A 85 5.60 -1.90 0.00
CA ILE A 85 5.15 -0.84 -0.91
C ILE A 85 4.23 -1.35 -2.03
N PRO A 86 4.56 -2.43 -2.77
CA PRO A 86 3.68 -2.92 -3.84
C PRO A 86 2.30 -3.33 -3.34
N TYR A 87 2.23 -3.86 -2.11
CA TYR A 87 1.00 -4.36 -1.51
C TYR A 87 0.08 -3.22 -1.02
N LEU A 88 0.64 -2.10 -0.56
CA LEU A 88 -0.15 -0.87 -0.32
C LEU A 88 -0.87 -0.42 -1.59
N GLY A 89 -0.19 -0.44 -2.74
CA GLY A 89 -0.82 -0.12 -4.02
C GLY A 89 -1.94 -1.09 -4.40
N ARG A 90 -1.76 -2.40 -4.15
CA ARG A 90 -2.77 -3.43 -4.46
C ARG A 90 -4.00 -3.28 -3.57
N LEU A 91 -3.78 -3.07 -2.27
CA LEU A 91 -4.86 -2.83 -1.31
C LEU A 91 -5.67 -1.58 -1.68
N PHE A 92 -5.00 -0.52 -2.15
CA PHE A 92 -5.69 0.65 -2.69
C PHE A 92 -6.56 0.35 -3.91
N ALA A 93 -6.10 -0.48 -4.84
CA ALA A 93 -6.90 -0.87 -5.99
C ALA A 93 -8.15 -1.67 -5.59
N LEU A 94 -8.07 -2.50 -4.54
CA LEU A 94 -9.21 -3.25 -4.00
C LEU A 94 -10.22 -2.36 -3.27
N ILE A 95 -9.73 -1.44 -2.43
CA ILE A 95 -10.58 -0.54 -1.63
C ILE A 95 -11.17 0.58 -2.49
N ASN A 96 -10.47 0.99 -3.54
CA ASN A 96 -10.90 2.03 -4.48
C ASN A 96 -11.01 1.48 -5.92
N PRO A 97 -11.98 0.59 -6.24
CA PRO A 97 -12.06 -0.06 -7.55
C PRO A 97 -12.15 0.91 -8.74
N ALA A 98 -12.79 2.07 -8.55
CA ALA A 98 -12.87 3.14 -9.56
C ALA A 98 -11.50 3.74 -9.92
N HIS A 99 -10.47 3.46 -9.13
CA HIS A 99 -9.11 3.97 -9.24
C HIS A 99 -8.06 2.85 -9.29
N ALA A 100 -8.47 1.62 -9.62
CA ALA A 100 -7.59 0.45 -9.62
C ALA A 100 -6.37 0.57 -10.56
N SER A 101 -6.47 1.39 -11.62
CA SER A 101 -5.39 1.65 -12.57
C SER A 101 -4.46 2.80 -12.17
N PHE A 102 -4.67 3.42 -11.00
CA PHE A 102 -3.89 4.56 -10.54
C PHE A 102 -2.43 4.19 -10.26
N PHE A 103 -2.18 2.98 -9.77
CA PHE A 103 -0.83 2.45 -9.56
C PHE A 103 -0.41 1.49 -10.66
N GLU A 104 0.85 1.59 -11.08
CA GLU A 104 1.45 0.59 -11.97
C GLU A 104 2.02 -0.57 -11.16
N PHE A 105 1.47 -1.77 -11.38
CA PHE A 105 1.99 -3.00 -10.80
C PHE A 105 2.97 -3.65 -11.76
N ARG A 106 4.22 -3.87 -11.33
CA ARG A 106 5.14 -4.71 -12.10
C ARG A 106 4.63 -6.16 -12.07
N GLN A 107 4.46 -6.75 -13.24
CA GLN A 107 4.31 -8.21 -13.34
C GLN A 107 5.67 -8.85 -13.02
N ALA A 108 5.74 -9.57 -11.91
CA ALA A 108 6.93 -10.35 -11.59
C ALA A 108 6.90 -11.63 -12.43
N PHE A 109 7.64 -11.66 -13.53
CA PHE A 109 7.92 -12.91 -14.22
C PHE A 109 8.87 -13.73 -13.34
N LYS A 110 8.48 -14.95 -13.00
CA LYS A 110 9.39 -15.91 -12.37
C LYS A 110 10.58 -16.08 -13.32
N PRO A 111 11.81 -15.70 -12.93
CA PRO A 111 12.95 -15.96 -13.80
C PRO A 111 13.00 -17.47 -14.02
N ALA A 112 13.07 -17.89 -15.28
CA ALA A 112 13.38 -19.27 -15.60
C ALA A 112 14.69 -19.57 -14.88
N ARG A 113 14.71 -20.60 -14.01
CA ARG A 113 15.93 -20.99 -13.30
C ARG A 113 17.01 -21.19 -14.36
N ASP A 114 18.06 -20.36 -14.34
CA ASP A 114 19.20 -20.55 -15.22
C ASP A 114 19.73 -21.97 -15.01
N LYS A 115 19.60 -22.81 -16.04
CA LYS A 115 20.14 -24.16 -16.09
C LYS A 115 21.67 -24.14 -16.35
N PHE A 116 22.37 -23.17 -15.79
CA PHE A 116 23.81 -22.98 -16.00
C PHE A 116 24.57 -23.05 -14.67
N LEU A 117 24.59 -24.23 -14.08
CA LEU A 117 25.75 -24.70 -13.32
C LEU A 117 26.16 -26.03 -13.97
N LYS A 118 27.26 -25.98 -14.73
CA LYS A 118 27.98 -27.14 -15.23
C LYS A 118 28.89 -27.67 -14.13
#